data_AF-A0A1Q2CM82-F1
#
_entry.id   AF-A0A1Q2CM82-F1
#
_cell.length_a   1.000
_cell.length_b   1.000
_cell.length_c   1.000
_cell.angle_alpha   90.00
_cell.angle_beta   90.00
_cell.angle_gamma   90.00
#
_symmetry.space_group_name_H-M   'P 1'
#
loop_
_entity.id
_entity.type
_entity.pdbx_description
1 polymer ?
#
loop_
_entity_poly.entity_id
_entity_poly.type
_entity_poly.pdbx_seq_one_letter_code
_entity_poly.pdbx_strand_id
1 'polypeptide(L)'
;MFLRTFTNQPLWETYLSEFNAIEIRGEAPGVQLMLQVSSVLTVLSILLACYLSYRLIRNLRIGDARLPQSILLAVLTIILATIIVNKTLSPQYILWLGGPVAALYIHHESGWLRRHVNVLAVALVLVGALTQFTYPWGTYGIMGNPLGSGPETSVLLLRNLTLVVLTGYALYLTLRSSRRRGDTASV
;
A
#
# COMPACT_ATOMS: atom_id res chain seq x y z
N MET A 1 7.00 -1.24 -18.88
CA MET A 1 6.26 0.05 -18.78
C MET A 1 7.15 1.26 -19.06
N PHE A 2 8.21 1.55 -18.27
CA PHE A 2 9.13 2.66 -18.59
C PHE A 2 9.76 2.57 -19.99
N LEU A 3 10.09 1.36 -20.45
CA LEU A 3 10.59 1.12 -21.80
C LEU A 3 9.58 1.48 -22.91
N ARG A 4 8.27 1.53 -22.63
CA ARG A 4 7.26 1.95 -23.63
C ARG A 4 7.50 3.38 -24.10
N THR A 5 8.08 4.24 -23.28
CA THR A 5 8.42 5.62 -23.68
C THR A 5 9.46 5.66 -24.80
N PHE A 6 10.26 4.61 -24.96
CA PHE A 6 11.37 4.56 -25.91
C PHE A 6 11.14 3.52 -27.03
N THR A 7 9.99 2.83 -27.07
CA THR A 7 9.71 1.79 -28.05
C THR A 7 8.31 1.95 -28.67
N ASN A 8 8.22 1.99 -30.00
CA ASN A 8 6.94 2.03 -30.73
C ASN A 8 6.23 0.66 -30.84
N GLN A 9 6.54 -0.28 -29.95
CA GLN A 9 5.89 -1.59 -30.01
C GLN A 9 4.45 -1.48 -29.47
N PRO A 10 3.45 -2.07 -30.15
CA PRO A 10 2.04 -2.04 -29.72
C PRO A 10 1.78 -2.86 -28.45
N LEU A 11 2.82 -3.40 -27.81
CA LEU A 11 2.73 -4.15 -26.58
C LEU A 11 2.30 -3.21 -25.42
N TRP A 12 1.39 -3.71 -24.59
CA TRP A 12 0.85 -3.03 -23.41
C TRP A 12 0.03 -1.75 -23.68
N GLU A 13 -0.68 -1.70 -24.81
CA GLU A 13 -1.64 -0.62 -25.11
C GLU A 13 -2.62 -0.40 -23.96
N THR A 14 -2.80 0.86 -23.58
CA THR A 14 -3.68 1.28 -22.49
C THR A 14 -4.96 1.91 -23.03
N TYR A 15 -6.09 1.62 -22.39
CA TYR A 15 -7.38 2.22 -22.69
C TYR A 15 -8.11 2.58 -21.40
N LEU A 16 -9.11 3.46 -21.50
CA LEU A 16 -10.02 3.74 -20.40
C LEU A 16 -11.21 2.78 -20.50
N SER A 17 -11.44 1.99 -19.46
CA SER A 17 -12.59 1.09 -19.42
C SER A 17 -13.89 1.83 -19.07
N GLU A 18 -15.03 1.13 -19.23
CA GLU A 18 -16.35 1.64 -18.86
C GLU A 18 -16.46 2.03 -17.37
N PHE A 19 -15.58 1.49 -16.53
CA PHE A 19 -15.50 1.78 -15.10
C PHE A 19 -14.55 2.94 -14.77
N ASN A 20 -14.13 3.73 -15.76
CA ASN A 20 -13.15 4.82 -15.62
C ASN A 20 -11.80 4.36 -15.05
N ALA A 21 -11.40 3.11 -15.33
CA ALA A 21 -10.10 2.57 -14.96
C ALA A 21 -9.17 2.56 -16.18
N ILE A 22 -7.91 2.94 -15.97
CA ILE A 22 -6.87 2.80 -16.99
C ILE A 22 -6.41 1.35 -16.98
N GLU A 23 -6.64 0.65 -18.08
CA GLU A 23 -6.36 -0.78 -18.21
C GLU A 23 -5.36 -1.04 -19.31
N ILE A 24 -4.54 -2.08 -19.13
CA ILE A 24 -3.68 -2.63 -20.18
C ILE A 24 -4.48 -3.74 -20.86
N ARG A 25 -4.49 -3.80 -22.20
CA ARG A 25 -5.16 -4.89 -22.94
C ARG A 25 -4.72 -6.26 -22.42
N GLY A 26 -5.69 -7.15 -22.17
CA GLY A 26 -5.47 -8.47 -21.57
C GLY A 26 -4.52 -9.38 -22.35
N GLU A 27 -4.41 -9.17 -23.67
CA GLU A 27 -3.50 -9.90 -24.57
C GLU A 27 -2.04 -9.47 -24.42
N ALA A 28 -1.76 -8.37 -23.72
CA ALA A 28 -0.40 -7.91 -23.55
C ALA A 28 0.43 -8.89 -22.69
N PRO A 29 1.71 -9.11 -23.03
CA PRO A 29 2.56 -10.06 -22.32
C PRO A 29 2.62 -9.80 -20.81
N GLY A 30 2.39 -10.85 -20.02
CA GLY A 30 2.49 -10.82 -18.55
C GLY A 30 1.23 -10.37 -17.82
N VAL A 31 0.21 -9.81 -18.49
CA VAL A 31 -1.03 -9.36 -17.83
C VAL A 31 -1.75 -10.52 -17.12
N GLN A 32 -1.94 -11.65 -17.81
CA GLN A 32 -2.60 -12.83 -17.24
C GLN A 32 -1.86 -13.37 -15.99
N LEU A 33 -0.53 -13.38 -16.03
CA LEU A 33 0.29 -13.80 -14.89
C LEU A 33 0.12 -12.84 -13.71
N MET A 34 0.15 -11.52 -13.96
CA MET A 34 -0.05 -10.52 -12.91
C MET A 34 -1.46 -10.58 -12.31
N LEU A 35 -2.49 -10.90 -13.10
CA LEU A 35 -3.85 -11.13 -12.60
C LEU A 35 -3.93 -12.35 -11.67
N GLN A 36 -3.23 -13.44 -12.00
CA GLN A 36 -3.13 -14.62 -11.12
C GLN A 36 -2.38 -14.29 -9.83
N VAL A 37 -1.24 -13.61 -9.93
CA VAL A 37 -0.45 -13.16 -8.77
C VAL A 37 -1.29 -12.29 -7.85
N SER A 38 -1.99 -11.27 -8.38
CA SER A 38 -2.89 -10.41 -7.60
C SER A 38 -4.00 -11.22 -6.90
N SER A 39 -4.57 -12.22 -7.57
CA SER A 39 -5.62 -13.07 -6.99
C SER A 39 -5.08 -13.92 -5.82
N VAL A 40 -3.88 -14.49 -5.96
CA VAL A 40 -3.20 -15.21 -4.87
C VAL A 40 -2.85 -14.26 -3.71
N LEU A 41 -2.28 -13.09 -4.02
CA LEU A 41 -1.93 -12.09 -3.02
C LEU A 41 -3.16 -11.57 -2.26
N THR A 42 -4.33 -11.50 -2.91
CA THR A 42 -5.60 -11.15 -2.26
C THR A 42 -5.99 -12.19 -1.21
N VAL A 43 -5.87 -13.48 -1.52
CA VAL A 43 -6.10 -14.53 -0.52
C VAL A 43 -5.09 -14.42 0.63
N LEU A 44 -3.81 -14.17 0.31
CA LEU A 44 -2.77 -14.00 1.34
C LEU A 44 -3.00 -12.76 2.21
N SER A 45 -3.55 -11.66 1.68
CA SER A 45 -3.86 -10.47 2.49
C SER A 45 -5.00 -10.72 3.49
N ILE A 46 -6.00 -11.52 3.09
CA ILE A 46 -7.08 -11.97 3.99
C ILE A 46 -6.50 -12.86 5.09
N LEU A 47 -5.65 -13.82 4.73
CA LEU A 47 -4.98 -14.68 5.71
C LEU A 47 -4.08 -13.88 6.65
N LEU A 48 -3.38 -12.85 6.15
CA LEU A 48 -2.59 -11.93 6.96
C LEU A 48 -3.49 -11.17 7.96
N ALA A 49 -4.66 -10.67 7.53
CA ALA A 49 -5.59 -9.99 8.42
C ALA A 49 -6.10 -10.92 9.55
N CYS A 50 -6.46 -12.16 9.22
CA CYS A 50 -6.83 -13.18 10.20
C CYS A 50 -5.67 -13.47 11.17
N TYR A 51 -4.46 -13.63 10.66
CA TYR A 51 -3.26 -13.88 11.46
C TYR A 51 -2.96 -12.73 12.43
N LEU A 52 -2.97 -11.48 11.96
CA LEU A 52 -2.70 -10.31 12.80
C LEU A 52 -3.78 -10.15 13.88
N SER A 53 -5.05 -10.38 13.53
CA SER A 53 -6.17 -10.35 14.47
C SER A 53 -6.02 -11.41 15.56
N TYR A 54 -5.78 -12.66 15.15
CA TYR A 54 -5.52 -13.76 16.08
C TYR A 54 -4.33 -13.46 17.00
N ARG A 55 -3.25 -12.91 16.43
CA ARG A 55 -2.04 -12.56 17.18
C ARG A 55 -2.30 -11.48 18.24
N LEU A 56 -3.06 -10.44 17.90
CA LEU A 56 -3.45 -9.39 18.86
C LEU A 56 -4.25 -9.99 20.03
N ILE A 57 -5.28 -10.80 19.73
CA ILE A 57 -6.12 -11.47 20.74
C ILE A 57 -5.26 -12.39 21.63
N ARG A 58 -4.31 -13.11 21.05
CA ARG A 58 -3.48 -14.08 21.76
C ARG A 58 -2.39 -13.46 22.63
N ASN A 59 -1.86 -12.29 22.24
CA ASN A 59 -0.64 -11.73 22.83
C ASN A 59 -0.89 -10.50 23.72
N LEU A 60 -2.00 -9.80 23.52
CA LEU A 60 -2.36 -8.60 24.27
C LEU A 60 -3.64 -8.85 25.06
N ARG A 61 -3.73 -8.26 26.24
CA ARG A 61 -4.90 -8.34 27.11
C ARG A 61 -5.56 -6.98 27.22
N ILE A 62 -6.84 -6.97 27.57
CA ILE A 62 -7.56 -5.75 27.94
C ILE A 62 -6.80 -5.09 29.10
N GLY A 63 -6.51 -3.79 28.96
CA GLY A 63 -5.69 -3.03 29.92
C GLY A 63 -4.19 -2.97 29.60
N ASP A 64 -3.69 -3.66 28.57
CA ASP A 64 -2.31 -3.44 28.10
C ASP A 64 -2.20 -2.07 27.41
N ALA A 65 -1.31 -1.21 27.91
CA ALA A 65 -1.07 0.12 27.35
C ALA A 65 -0.67 0.09 25.86
N ARG A 66 -0.16 -1.05 25.37
CA ARG A 66 0.21 -1.22 23.95
C ARG A 66 -0.96 -1.60 23.06
N LEU A 67 -2.12 -1.93 23.62
CA LEU A 67 -3.27 -2.45 22.86
C LEU A 67 -3.77 -1.45 21.81
N PRO A 68 -4.02 -0.15 22.12
CA PRO A 68 -4.57 0.79 21.14
C PRO A 68 -3.63 0.98 19.94
N GLN A 69 -2.34 1.26 20.20
CA GLN A 69 -1.35 1.43 19.14
C GLN A 69 -1.15 0.17 18.29
N SER A 70 -1.24 -1.03 18.89
CA SER A 70 -1.08 -2.30 18.16
C SER A 70 -2.29 -2.61 17.26
N ILE A 71 -3.50 -2.29 17.72
CA ILE A 71 -4.71 -2.39 16.89
C ILE A 71 -4.61 -1.43 15.70
N LEU A 72 -4.25 -0.17 15.94
CA LEU A 72 -4.14 0.84 14.88
C LEU A 72 -3.07 0.47 13.84
N LEU A 73 -1.91 -0.04 14.27
CA LEU A 73 -0.87 -0.55 13.36
C LEU A 73 -1.35 -1.75 12.54
N ALA A 74 -2.09 -2.69 13.16
CA ALA A 74 -2.65 -3.82 12.44
C ALA A 74 -3.70 -3.39 11.41
N VAL A 75 -4.61 -2.48 11.78
CA VAL A 75 -5.60 -1.90 10.85
C VAL A 75 -4.91 -1.22 9.68
N LEU A 76 -3.90 -0.37 9.95
CA LEU A 76 -3.11 0.28 8.90
C LEU A 76 -2.44 -0.75 7.98
N THR A 77 -1.85 -1.80 8.55
CA THR A 77 -1.20 -2.88 7.78
C THR A 77 -2.20 -3.62 6.90
N ILE A 78 -3.39 -3.92 7.41
CA ILE A 78 -4.45 -4.61 6.65
C ILE A 78 -4.96 -3.74 5.50
N ILE A 79 -5.17 -2.44 5.75
CA ILE A 79 -5.57 -1.50 4.69
C ILE A 79 -4.48 -1.42 3.62
N LEU A 80 -3.22 -1.21 4.01
CA LEU A 80 -2.09 -1.17 3.09
C LEU A 80 -1.96 -2.46 2.27
N ALA A 81 -2.07 -3.63 2.91
CA ALA A 81 -2.06 -4.92 2.25
C ALA A 81 -3.21 -5.03 1.22
N THR A 82 -4.42 -4.61 1.60
CA THR A 82 -5.59 -4.61 0.70
C THR A 82 -5.37 -3.71 -0.51
N ILE A 83 -4.74 -2.54 -0.33
CA ILE A 83 -4.45 -1.60 -1.41
C ILE A 83 -3.46 -2.18 -2.42
N ILE A 84 -2.34 -2.76 -1.95
CA ILE A 84 -1.27 -3.20 -2.86
C ILE A 84 -1.61 -4.47 -3.64
N VAL A 85 -2.55 -5.29 -3.16
CA VAL A 85 -2.97 -6.53 -3.85
C VAL A 85 -4.11 -6.30 -4.83
N ASN A 86 -4.76 -5.13 -4.78
CA ASN A 86 -5.86 -4.78 -5.65
C ASN A 86 -5.39 -4.60 -7.10
N LYS A 87 -6.19 -5.08 -8.05
CA LYS A 87 -5.92 -5.03 -9.50
C LYS A 87 -6.01 -3.60 -10.05
N THR A 88 -6.82 -2.76 -9.42
CA THR A 88 -7.02 -1.37 -9.81
C THR A 88 -6.85 -0.49 -8.57
N LEU A 89 -5.98 0.52 -8.66
CA LEU A 89 -5.76 1.42 -7.53
C LEU A 89 -6.50 2.73 -7.75
N SER A 90 -7.58 2.93 -6.99
CA SER A 90 -8.33 4.19 -6.96
C SER A 90 -7.68 5.20 -6.01
N PRO A 91 -7.62 6.50 -6.35
CA PRO A 91 -7.16 7.55 -5.43
C PRO A 91 -7.85 7.53 -4.07
N GLN A 92 -9.13 7.09 -4.02
CA GLN A 92 -9.90 6.99 -2.78
C GLN A 92 -9.26 6.06 -1.74
N TYR A 93 -8.48 5.07 -2.18
CA TYR A 93 -7.81 4.13 -1.29
C TYR A 93 -6.74 4.81 -0.43
N ILE A 94 -6.10 5.85 -0.94
CA ILE A 94 -5.10 6.61 -0.19
C ILE A 94 -5.74 7.36 0.98
N LEU A 95 -6.99 7.81 0.82
CA LEU A 95 -7.74 8.47 1.90
C LEU A 95 -8.01 7.52 3.08
N TRP A 96 -8.17 6.22 2.84
CA TRP A 96 -8.41 5.23 3.90
C TRP A 96 -7.22 5.10 4.87
N LEU A 97 -6.02 5.49 4.45
CA LEU A 97 -4.83 5.50 5.30
C LEU A 97 -4.83 6.67 6.30
N GLY A 98 -5.54 7.76 6.00
CA GLY A 98 -5.55 8.98 6.81
C GLY A 98 -6.03 8.76 8.23
N GLY A 99 -7.16 8.07 8.40
CA GLY A 99 -7.76 7.82 9.72
C GLY A 99 -6.82 7.07 10.67
N PRO A 100 -6.31 5.87 10.30
CA PRO A 100 -5.37 5.12 11.13
C PRO A 100 -4.07 5.86 11.42
N VAL A 101 -3.50 6.58 10.45
CA VAL A 101 -2.26 7.35 10.65
C VAL A 101 -2.49 8.52 11.60
N ALA A 102 -3.58 9.27 11.45
CA ALA A 102 -3.94 10.36 12.36
C ALA A 102 -4.19 9.85 13.79
N ALA A 103 -4.91 8.73 13.93
CA ALA A 103 -5.13 8.10 15.22
C ALA A 103 -3.82 7.63 15.88
N LEU A 104 -2.89 7.04 15.11
CA LEU A 104 -1.55 6.71 15.60
C LEU A 104 -0.77 7.96 16.04
N TYR A 105 -0.92 9.06 15.31
CA TYR A 105 -0.29 10.34 15.66
C TYR A 105 -0.82 10.91 16.97
N ILE A 106 -2.07 10.66 17.34
CA ILE A 106 -2.64 11.09 18.63
C ILE A 106 -2.28 10.11 19.76
N HIS A 107 -2.28 8.81 19.48
CA HIS A 107 -2.18 7.75 20.50
C HIS A 107 -0.79 7.11 20.65
N HIS A 108 0.27 7.69 20.08
CA HIS A 108 1.62 7.16 20.22
C HIS A 108 2.21 7.47 21.61
N GLU A 109 1.87 6.69 22.63
CA GLU A 109 2.43 6.89 23.97
C GLU A 109 3.88 6.39 24.09
N SER A 110 4.31 5.51 23.17
CA SER A 110 5.67 4.97 23.18
C SER A 110 6.66 5.90 22.48
N GLY A 111 7.69 6.36 23.21
CA GLY A 111 8.77 7.18 22.65
C GLY A 111 9.51 6.54 21.47
N TRP A 112 9.59 5.20 21.43
CA TRP A 112 10.14 4.47 20.28
C TRP A 112 9.26 4.61 19.03
N LEU A 113 7.94 4.57 19.18
CA LEU A 113 6.99 4.58 18.07
C LEU A 113 6.89 5.97 17.41
N ARG A 114 7.18 7.05 18.15
CA ARG A 114 7.07 8.43 17.67
C ARG A 114 7.79 8.68 16.34
N ARG A 115 9.06 8.25 16.22
CA ARG A 115 9.82 8.42 14.97
C ARG A 115 9.19 7.66 13.81
N HIS A 116 8.69 6.46 14.08
CA HIS A 116 8.07 5.61 13.07
C HIS A 116 6.74 6.17 12.58
N VAL A 117 5.93 6.75 13.47
CA VAL A 117 4.68 7.42 13.12
C VAL A 117 4.92 8.67 12.28
N ASN A 118 5.97 9.44 12.58
CA ASN A 118 6.37 10.57 11.73
C ASN A 118 6.76 10.10 10.32
N VAL A 119 7.50 9.00 10.20
CA VAL A 119 7.83 8.42 8.89
C VAL A 119 6.57 7.99 8.13
N LEU A 120 5.63 7.32 8.80
CA LEU A 120 4.35 6.93 8.19
C LEU A 120 3.54 8.15 7.73
N ALA A 121 3.49 9.20 8.54
CA ALA A 121 2.75 10.44 8.24
C ALA A 121 3.36 11.18 7.04
N VAL A 122 4.68 11.39 7.03
CA VAL A 122 5.37 12.04 5.90
C VAL A 122 5.21 11.21 4.62
N ALA A 123 5.34 9.90 4.72
CA ALA A 123 5.17 9.02 3.57
C ALA A 123 3.72 9.01 3.05
N LEU A 124 2.72 9.12 3.93
CA LEU A 124 1.33 9.28 3.52
C LEU A 124 1.11 10.59 2.75
N VAL A 125 1.65 11.71 3.23
CA VAL A 125 1.58 12.99 2.52
C VAL A 125 2.25 12.89 1.14
N LEU A 126 3.43 12.24 1.08
CA LEU A 126 4.12 12.00 -0.18
C LEU A 126 3.28 11.14 -1.13
N VAL A 127 2.72 10.02 -0.66
CA VAL A 127 1.85 9.16 -1.47
C VAL A 127 0.61 9.92 -1.95
N GLY A 128 0.03 10.77 -1.11
CA GLY A 128 -1.08 11.65 -1.47
C GLY A 128 -0.69 12.62 -2.60
N ALA A 129 0.45 13.30 -2.48
CA ALA A 129 0.96 14.21 -3.50
C ALA A 129 1.25 13.49 -4.83
N LEU A 130 1.91 12.33 -4.79
CA LEU A 130 2.18 11.53 -5.98
C LEU A 130 0.88 11.00 -6.62
N THR A 131 -0.13 10.70 -5.80
CA THR A 131 -1.46 10.27 -6.27
C THR A 131 -2.20 11.41 -6.95
N GLN A 132 -2.19 12.61 -6.37
CA GLN A 132 -2.77 13.81 -6.97
C GLN A 132 -2.06 14.20 -8.29
N PHE A 133 -0.73 14.04 -8.34
CA PHE A 133 0.00 14.22 -9.59
C PHE A 133 -0.41 13.19 -10.63
N THR A 134 -0.48 11.91 -10.26
CA THR A 134 -0.85 10.83 -11.18
C THR A 134 -2.28 11.00 -11.69
N TYR A 135 -3.21 11.36 -10.81
CA TYR A 135 -4.62 11.51 -11.11
C TYR A 135 -5.17 12.83 -10.55
N PRO A 136 -5.72 13.74 -11.39
CA PRO A 136 -6.00 13.54 -12.81
C PRO A 136 -4.86 13.96 -13.77
N TRP A 137 -3.82 14.65 -13.30
CA TRP A 137 -2.89 15.36 -14.20
C TRP A 137 -2.01 14.44 -15.06
N GLY A 138 -1.35 13.46 -14.46
CA GLY A 138 -0.42 12.54 -15.14
C GLY A 138 -1.12 11.46 -15.97
N THR A 139 -2.42 11.25 -15.77
CA THR A 139 -3.23 10.25 -16.46
C THR A 139 -3.13 10.35 -17.99
N TYR A 140 -3.23 11.56 -18.54
CA TYR A 140 -3.14 11.77 -19.98
C TYR A 140 -1.76 11.39 -20.54
N GLY A 141 -0.69 11.69 -19.80
CA GLY A 141 0.66 11.28 -20.14
C GLY A 141 0.84 9.76 -20.11
N ILE A 142 0.27 9.08 -19.11
CA ILE A 142 0.30 7.62 -19.00
C ILE A 142 -0.46 6.94 -20.15
N MET A 143 -1.60 7.53 -20.54
CA MET A 143 -2.46 7.02 -21.61
C MET A 143 -2.02 7.41 -23.03
N GLY A 144 -0.94 8.17 -23.17
CA GLY A 144 -0.40 8.54 -24.49
C GLY A 144 -0.19 7.31 -25.37
N ASN A 145 -0.82 7.28 -26.53
CA ASN A 145 -0.64 6.23 -27.54
C ASN A 145 0.05 6.82 -28.78
N PRO A 146 1.05 6.14 -29.37
CA PRO A 146 1.57 4.83 -29.01
C PRO A 146 2.55 4.84 -27.82
N LEU A 147 3.03 6.02 -27.39
CA LEU A 147 4.06 6.18 -26.36
C LEU A 147 3.46 6.86 -25.11
N GLY A 148 3.46 6.13 -23.99
CA GLY A 148 3.18 6.70 -22.68
C GLY A 148 4.38 7.50 -22.16
N SER A 149 4.12 8.60 -21.47
CA SER A 149 5.17 9.48 -20.96
C SER A 149 5.94 8.83 -19.80
N GLY A 150 7.27 8.78 -19.96
CA GLY A 150 8.19 8.13 -19.03
C GLY A 150 8.21 8.74 -17.64
N PRO A 151 8.25 10.08 -17.49
CA PRO A 151 8.17 10.73 -16.19
C PRO A 151 6.89 10.39 -15.40
N GLU A 152 5.72 10.44 -16.02
CA GLU A 152 4.42 10.17 -15.39
C GLU A 152 4.30 8.70 -15.00
N THR A 153 4.77 7.80 -15.87
CA THR A 153 4.90 6.37 -15.56
C THR A 153 5.87 6.13 -14.40
N SER A 154 6.96 6.91 -14.31
CA SER A 154 7.93 6.82 -13.20
C SER A 154 7.34 7.28 -11.88
N VAL A 155 6.52 8.33 -11.89
CA VAL A 155 5.78 8.80 -10.69
C VAL A 155 4.79 7.74 -10.23
N LEU A 156 4.04 7.12 -11.15
CA LEU A 156 3.16 5.99 -10.85
C LEU A 156 3.92 4.83 -10.19
N LEU A 157 5.08 4.45 -10.75
CA LEU A 157 5.94 3.39 -10.20
C LEU A 157 6.47 3.77 -8.81
N LEU A 158 6.94 5.00 -8.62
CA LEU A 158 7.43 5.50 -7.35
C LEU A 158 6.33 5.44 -6.27
N ARG A 159 5.12 5.87 -6.60
CA ARG A 159 3.97 5.81 -5.69
C ARG A 159 3.66 4.37 -5.28
N ASN A 160 3.61 3.45 -6.24
CA ASN A 160 3.32 2.03 -5.97
C ASN A 160 4.42 1.37 -5.15
N LEU A 161 5.69 1.64 -5.46
CA LEU A 161 6.82 1.14 -4.69
C LEU A 161 6.80 1.67 -3.25
N THR A 162 6.49 2.95 -3.07
CA THR A 162 6.33 3.57 -1.74
C THR A 162 5.25 2.87 -0.93
N LEU A 163 4.09 2.56 -1.54
CA LEU A 163 3.03 1.79 -0.87
C LEU A 163 3.49 0.39 -0.46
N VAL A 164 4.21 -0.34 -1.31
CA VAL A 164 4.75 -1.66 -0.98
C VAL A 164 5.73 -1.59 0.19
N VAL A 165 6.64 -0.61 0.17
CA VAL A 165 7.60 -0.38 1.27
C VAL A 165 6.87 -0.04 2.57
N LEU A 166 5.84 0.81 2.50
CA LEU A 166 5.01 1.15 3.65
C LEU A 166 4.26 -0.06 4.21
N THR A 167 3.74 -0.95 3.36
CA THR A 167 3.10 -2.20 3.80
C THR A 167 4.07 -3.06 4.61
N GLY A 168 5.29 -3.26 4.10
CA GLY A 168 6.33 -4.03 4.80
C GLY A 168 6.73 -3.37 6.13
N TYR A 169 6.85 -2.04 6.14
CA TYR A 169 7.21 -1.27 7.32
C TYR A 169 6.11 -1.29 8.40
N ALA A 170 4.85 -1.06 8.02
CA ALA A 170 3.70 -1.13 8.92
C ALA A 170 3.53 -2.54 9.49
N LEU A 171 3.74 -3.57 8.67
CA LEU A 171 3.74 -4.96 9.12
C LEU A 171 4.84 -5.18 10.17
N TYR A 172 6.08 -4.77 9.90
CA TYR A 172 7.17 -4.88 10.87
C TYR A 172 6.81 -4.22 12.22
N LEU A 173 6.25 -3.00 12.19
CA LEU A 173 5.85 -2.28 13.40
C LEU A 173 4.72 -3.02 14.15
N THR A 174 3.72 -3.54 13.43
CA THR A 174 2.63 -4.34 14.00
C THR A 174 3.16 -5.62 14.66
N LEU A 175 4.06 -6.33 13.98
CA LEU A 175 4.66 -7.56 14.51
C LEU A 175 5.56 -7.26 15.71
N ARG A 176 6.14 -6.07 15.82
CA ARG A 176 6.95 -5.66 16.97
C ARG A 176 6.08 -5.21 18.15
N SER A 177 5.02 -4.45 17.90
CA SER A 177 4.14 -3.93 18.95
C SER A 177 3.30 -5.04 19.61
N SER A 178 2.94 -6.07 18.85
CA SER A 178 2.15 -7.24 19.30
C SER A 178 2.97 -8.42 19.83
N ARG A 179 4.25 -8.23 20.17
CA ARG A 179 5.08 -9.28 20.80
C ARG A 179 4.63 -9.57 22.23
N ARG A 180 4.74 -10.84 22.64
CA ARG A 180 4.46 -11.26 24.02
C ARG A 180 5.51 -10.68 24.95
N ARG A 181 5.08 -10.31 26.17
CA ARG A 181 5.94 -9.68 27.19
C ARG A 181 7.13 -10.54 27.63
N GLY A 182 7.12 -11.85 27.32
CA GLY A 182 8.23 -12.77 27.59
C GLY A 182 9.38 -12.74 26.56
N ASP A 183 9.19 -12.12 25.38
CA ASP A 183 10.20 -12.11 24.32
C ASP A 183 11.25 -10.97 24.48
N THR A 184 11.10 -10.10 25.48
CA THR A 184 11.97 -8.93 25.71
C THR A 184 13.11 -9.19 26.70
N ALA A 185 13.26 -10.43 27.21
CA ALA A 185 14.32 -10.78 28.15
C ALA A 185 15.62 -11.30 27.48
N SER A 186 15.71 -11.30 26.15
CA SER A 186 16.83 -11.90 25.39
C SER A 186 17.41 -10.99 24.30
N VAL A 187 17.61 -9.71 24.60
CA VAL A 187 18.50 -8.80 23.86
C VAL A 187 19.25 -7.95 24.88
#